data_AF-A0A5W2XKI3-F1
#
_entry.id   AF-A0A5W2XKI3-F1
#
_cell.length_a   1.000
_cell.length_b   1.000
_cell.length_c   1.000
_cell.angle_alpha   90.00
_cell.angle_beta   90.00
_cell.angle_gamma   90.00
#
_symmetry.space_group_name_H-M   'P 1'
#
loop_
_entity.id
_entity.type
_entity.pdbx_description
1 polymer ?
#
loop_
_entity_poly.entity_id
_entity_poly.type
_entity_poly.pdbx_seq_one_letter_code
_entity_poly.pdbx_strand_id
1 'polypeptide(L)'
;FLVAADRIAYINPANGNETPGFVMQGDQIIMNEAFLKYLSAPTITSGGNPPAFSLTPDGKLTAKNADISGHINAVSGSFTGEINATSGKFSGVIEAREFVGDICGSKV
;
A
#
# COMPACT_ATOMS: atom_id res chain seq x y z
N PHE A 1 -30.48 15.54 -13.87
CA PHE A 1 -30.29 15.33 -15.33
C PHE A 1 -29.61 13.99 -15.52
N LEU A 2 -29.82 13.31 -16.65
CA LEU A 2 -29.14 12.07 -17.03
C LEU A 2 -28.38 12.35 -18.32
N VAL A 3 -27.13 11.91 -18.43
CA VAL A 3 -26.29 12.08 -19.61
C VAL A 3 -25.99 10.70 -20.18
N ALA A 4 -26.23 10.50 -21.47
CA ALA A 4 -25.79 9.34 -22.24
C ALA A 4 -24.74 9.82 -23.24
N ALA A 5 -23.47 9.45 -23.02
CA ALA A 5 -22.35 9.84 -23.88
C ALA A 5 -21.23 8.80 -23.76
N ASP A 6 -20.51 8.56 -24.87
CA ASP A 6 -19.34 7.65 -24.88
C ASP A 6 -18.17 8.18 -24.03
N ARG A 7 -18.10 9.50 -23.87
CA ARG A 7 -17.03 10.19 -23.15
C ARG A 7 -17.54 11.48 -22.51
N ILE A 8 -17.25 11.65 -21.22
CA ILE A 8 -17.44 12.90 -20.48
C ILE A 8 -16.07 13.36 -19.99
N ALA A 9 -15.67 14.60 -20.28
CA ALA A 9 -14.39 15.15 -19.83
C ALA A 9 -14.59 16.52 -19.20
N TYR A 10 -13.98 16.74 -18.04
CA TYR A 10 -13.86 18.07 -17.45
C TYR A 10 -12.54 18.69 -17.88
N ILE A 11 -12.60 19.82 -18.59
CA ILE A 11 -11.44 20.48 -19.19
C ILE A 11 -11.38 21.92 -18.67
N ASN A 12 -10.18 22.40 -18.33
CA ASN A 12 -9.95 23.80 -18.00
C ASN A 12 -9.53 24.55 -19.28
N PRO A 13 -10.36 25.43 -19.87
CA PRO A 13 -10.01 26.15 -21.10
C PRO A 13 -8.74 26.99 -20.99
N ALA A 14 -8.38 27.44 -19.78
CA ALA A 14 -7.21 28.26 -19.55
C ALA A 14 -5.87 27.50 -19.69
N ASN A 15 -5.89 26.16 -19.68
CA ASN A 15 -4.68 25.33 -19.85
C ASN A 15 -4.45 24.87 -21.30
N GLY A 16 -5.12 25.49 -22.27
CA GLY A 16 -5.02 25.10 -23.68
C GLY A 16 -5.81 23.84 -24.04
N ASN A 17 -6.67 23.33 -23.15
CA ASN A 17 -7.43 22.08 -23.31
C ASN A 17 -6.56 20.82 -23.47
N GLU A 18 -5.27 20.88 -23.13
CA GLU A 18 -4.33 19.80 -23.44
C GLU A 18 -4.45 18.60 -22.49
N THR A 19 -4.95 18.81 -21.27
CA THR A 19 -5.09 17.74 -20.28
C THR A 19 -6.40 17.90 -19.51
N PRO A 20 -7.39 16.99 -19.71
CA PRO A 20 -8.60 16.98 -18.91
C PRO A 20 -8.29 16.72 -17.43
N GLY A 21 -9.04 17.35 -16.52
CA GLY A 21 -8.95 17.08 -15.07
C GLY A 21 -9.45 15.67 -14.73
N PHE A 22 -10.55 15.25 -15.34
CA PHE A 22 -10.94 13.84 -15.38
C PHE A 22 -11.67 13.50 -16.68
N VAL A 23 -11.62 12.22 -17.05
CA VAL A 23 -12.34 11.64 -18.17
C VAL A 23 -13.10 10.42 -17.69
N MET A 24 -14.40 10.38 -17.93
CA MET A 24 -15.21 9.18 -17.82
C MET A 24 -15.40 8.60 -19.22
N GLN A 25 -14.97 7.36 -19.43
CA GLN A 25 -15.07 6.66 -20.71
C GLN A 25 -15.20 5.15 -20.46
N GLY A 26 -16.24 4.53 -21.02
CA GLY A 26 -16.62 3.17 -20.66
C GLY A 26 -16.88 3.04 -19.16
N ASP A 27 -16.29 2.01 -18.53
CA ASP A 27 -16.44 1.73 -17.10
C ASP A 27 -15.33 2.37 -16.23
N GLN A 28 -14.55 3.31 -16.79
CA GLN A 28 -13.40 3.91 -16.11
C GLN A 28 -13.57 5.42 -15.94
N ILE A 29 -13.06 5.90 -14.80
CA ILE A 29 -12.78 7.31 -14.57
C ILE A 29 -11.27 7.46 -14.47
N ILE A 30 -10.69 8.28 -15.34
CA ILE A 30 -9.26 8.54 -15.43
C ILE A 30 -9.02 9.96 -14.92
N MET A 31 -8.09 10.09 -13.97
CA MET A 31 -7.67 11.36 -13.39
C MET A 31 -6.16 11.40 -13.36
N ASN A 32 -5.55 12.56 -13.60
CA ASN A 32 -4.09 12.71 -13.46
C ASN A 32 -3.71 12.89 -11.99
N GLU A 33 -4.45 13.74 -11.29
CA GLU A 33 -4.25 14.04 -9.87
C GLU A 33 -5.62 14.20 -9.21
N ALA A 34 -5.75 13.74 -7.96
CA ALA A 34 -6.97 13.84 -7.18
C ALA A 34 -6.66 14.28 -5.75
N PHE A 35 -7.31 15.36 -5.31
CA PHE A 35 -7.32 15.77 -3.90
C PHE A 35 -8.61 15.29 -3.25
N LEU A 36 -8.53 14.29 -2.39
CA LEU A 36 -9.68 13.69 -1.73
C LEU A 36 -9.58 13.90 -0.22
N LYS A 37 -10.71 14.26 0.41
CA LYS A 37 -10.80 14.27 1.88
C LYS A 37 -10.78 12.84 2.44
N TYR A 38 -11.54 11.93 1.81
CA TYR A 38 -11.59 10.51 2.13
C TYR A 38 -11.76 9.70 0.85
N LEU A 39 -11.12 8.54 0.78
CA LEU A 39 -11.35 7.53 -0.26
C LEU A 39 -12.07 6.34 0.37
N SER A 40 -13.31 6.09 -0.05
CA SER A 40 -14.05 4.86 0.29
C SER A 40 -14.05 3.95 -0.93
N ALA A 41 -13.28 2.86 -0.85
CA ALA A 41 -13.17 1.89 -1.93
C ALA A 41 -13.14 0.46 -1.35
N PRO A 42 -13.90 -0.49 -1.92
CA PRO A 42 -13.86 -1.89 -1.47
C PRO A 42 -12.50 -2.53 -1.77
N THR A 43 -11.88 -2.18 -2.90
CA THR A 43 -10.59 -2.68 -3.34
C THR A 43 -9.77 -1.53 -3.92
N ILE A 44 -8.47 -1.51 -3.64
CA ILE A 44 -7.50 -0.62 -4.27
C ILE A 44 -6.39 -1.49 -4.86
N THR A 45 -6.08 -1.33 -6.14
CA THR A 45 -5.08 -2.16 -6.84
C THR A 45 -4.20 -1.28 -7.71
N SER A 46 -2.87 -1.45 -7.63
CA SER A 46 -1.95 -0.76 -8.54
C SER A 46 -2.08 -1.30 -9.97
N GLY A 47 -1.61 -0.53 -10.95
CA GLY A 47 -1.38 -1.07 -12.29
C GLY A 47 -0.40 -2.27 -12.31
N GLY A 48 -0.34 -2.94 -13.45
CA GLY A 48 0.50 -4.12 -13.67
C GLY A 48 -0.21 -5.45 -13.41
N ASN A 49 0.31 -6.53 -13.99
CA ASN A 49 -0.20 -7.90 -13.78
C ASN A 49 0.97 -8.87 -13.56
N PRO A 50 1.18 -9.38 -12.33
CA PRO A 50 0.40 -9.12 -11.10
C PRO A 50 0.62 -7.72 -10.52
N PRO A 51 -0.34 -7.17 -9.75
CA PRO A 51 -0.18 -5.87 -9.10
C PRO A 51 0.98 -5.88 -8.10
N ALA A 52 1.66 -4.73 -7.97
CA ALA A 52 2.70 -4.52 -6.98
C ALA A 52 2.13 -4.16 -5.60
N PHE A 53 0.93 -3.55 -5.57
CA PHE A 53 0.19 -3.15 -4.39
C PHE A 53 -1.30 -3.50 -4.53
N SER A 54 -1.91 -4.05 -3.49
CA SER A 54 -3.36 -4.24 -3.42
C SER A 54 -3.90 -4.22 -1.99
N LEU A 55 -5.10 -3.66 -1.80
CA LEU A 55 -5.93 -3.74 -0.59
C LEU A 55 -7.29 -4.34 -0.95
N THR A 56 -7.69 -5.40 -0.26
CA THR A 56 -8.97 -6.10 -0.47
C THR A 56 -9.97 -5.83 0.66
N PRO A 57 -11.28 -6.11 0.46
CA PRO A 57 -12.32 -5.78 1.44
C PRO A 57 -12.15 -6.45 2.81
N ASP A 58 -11.49 -7.62 2.86
CA ASP A 58 -11.16 -8.35 4.10
C ASP A 58 -9.96 -7.75 4.85
N GLY A 59 -9.40 -6.63 4.36
CA GLY A 59 -8.30 -5.91 4.99
C GLY A 59 -6.91 -6.42 4.62
N LYS A 60 -6.79 -7.37 3.68
CA LYS A 60 -5.48 -7.86 3.25
C LYS A 60 -4.76 -6.80 2.42
N LEU A 61 -3.63 -6.34 2.95
CA LEU A 61 -2.66 -5.50 2.26
C LEU A 61 -1.56 -6.37 1.66
N THR A 62 -1.29 -6.21 0.36
CA THR A 62 -0.13 -6.80 -0.32
C THR A 62 0.71 -5.68 -0.91
N ALA A 63 2.02 -5.67 -0.61
CA ALA A 63 2.98 -4.73 -1.19
C ALA A 63 4.31 -5.45 -1.43
N LYS A 64 4.78 -5.48 -2.69
CA LYS A 64 5.96 -6.29 -3.09
C LYS A 64 7.31 -5.59 -2.87
N ASN A 65 7.32 -4.28 -2.74
CA ASN A 65 8.52 -3.47 -2.57
C ASN A 65 8.19 -2.27 -1.67
N ALA A 66 7.75 -2.55 -0.45
CA ALA A 66 7.37 -1.52 0.52
C ALA A 66 8.61 -1.00 1.25
N ASP A 67 8.75 0.32 1.31
CA ASP A 67 9.64 1.02 2.23
C ASP A 67 8.77 1.74 3.28
N ILE A 68 8.93 1.38 4.55
CA ILE A 68 8.08 1.85 5.65
C ILE A 68 8.99 2.49 6.72
N SER A 69 8.88 3.81 6.85
CA SER A 69 9.66 4.58 7.84
C SER A 69 8.92 4.80 9.17
N GLY A 70 7.64 4.43 9.23
CA GLY A 70 6.78 4.59 10.40
C GLY A 70 6.81 3.39 11.34
N HIS A 71 6.17 3.55 12.50
CA HIS A 71 5.94 2.43 13.42
C HIS A 71 4.96 1.42 12.82
N ILE A 72 5.31 0.13 12.94
CA ILE A 72 4.44 -0.99 12.57
C ILE A 72 4.06 -1.72 13.86
N ASN A 73 2.76 -1.81 14.15
CA ASN A 73 2.22 -2.62 15.23
C ASN A 73 1.47 -3.81 14.64
N ALA A 74 1.85 -5.03 15.04
CA ALA A 74 1.22 -6.26 14.60
C ALA A 74 0.99 -7.19 15.79
N VAL A 75 -0.19 -7.80 15.87
CA VAL A 75 -0.51 -8.79 16.92
C VAL A 75 0.22 -10.11 16.64
N SER A 76 0.38 -10.45 15.36
CA SER A 76 1.11 -11.62 14.89
C SER A 76 1.66 -11.37 13.49
N GLY A 77 2.64 -12.17 13.07
CA GLY A 77 3.24 -12.07 11.76
C GLY A 77 4.31 -13.13 11.54
N SER A 78 4.77 -13.24 10.30
CA SER A 78 5.94 -14.05 9.93
C SER A 78 6.82 -13.21 9.02
N PHE A 79 8.12 -13.34 9.19
CA PHE A 79 9.14 -12.68 8.38
C PHE A 79 10.01 -13.76 7.75
N THR A 80 10.33 -13.60 6.47
CA THR A 80 11.31 -14.42 5.77
C THR A 80 12.45 -13.54 5.28
N GLY A 81 13.65 -14.10 5.26
CA GLY A 81 14.87 -13.34 4.94
C GLY A 81 15.52 -12.74 6.18
N GLU A 82 16.17 -11.59 6.01
CA GLU A 82 16.99 -10.95 7.04
C GLU A 82 16.18 -9.89 7.81
N ILE A 83 16.36 -9.86 9.14
CA ILE A 83 15.83 -8.81 10.00
C ILE A 83 17.02 -8.02 10.55
N ASN A 84 17.23 -6.82 10.00
CA ASN A 84 18.26 -5.90 10.46
C ASN A 84 17.65 -4.88 11.41
N ALA A 85 18.09 -4.86 12.66
CA ALA A 85 17.61 -3.92 13.67
C ALA A 85 18.80 -3.34 14.45
N THR A 86 18.76 -2.03 14.73
CA THR A 86 19.74 -1.40 15.62
C THR A 86 19.59 -1.91 17.07
N SER A 87 18.35 -2.21 17.47
CA SER A 87 18.01 -2.80 18.77
C SER A 87 16.66 -3.51 18.70
N GLY A 88 16.48 -4.56 19.50
CA GLY A 88 15.20 -5.26 19.61
C GLY A 88 15.02 -5.89 20.99
N LYS A 89 13.77 -6.16 21.37
CA LYS A 89 13.41 -6.94 22.56
C LYS A 89 12.53 -8.10 22.12
N PHE A 90 12.97 -9.30 22.41
CA PHE A 90 12.23 -10.53 22.16
C PHE A 90 11.81 -11.13 23.50
N SER A 91 10.56 -11.58 23.58
CA SER A 91 10.00 -12.20 24.78
C SER A 91 9.50 -13.60 24.43
N GLY A 92 9.61 -14.54 25.37
CA GLY A 92 9.23 -15.93 25.16
C GLY A 92 10.38 -16.79 24.67
N VAL A 93 10.04 -17.89 23.98
CA VAL A 93 11.03 -18.84 23.44
C VAL A 93 11.55 -18.32 22.10
N ILE A 94 12.87 -18.33 21.94
CA ILE A 94 13.55 -18.04 20.69
C ILE A 94 14.24 -19.31 20.24
N GLU A 95 13.76 -19.89 19.15
CA GLU A 95 14.38 -21.04 18.50
C GLU A 95 15.22 -20.56 17.32
N ALA A 96 16.51 -20.90 17.33
CA ALA A 96 17.44 -20.56 16.27
C ALA A 96 18.42 -21.70 16.02
N ARG A 97 18.89 -21.83 14.78
CA ARG A 97 19.94 -22.79 14.42
C ARG A 97 21.27 -22.44 15.07
N GLU A 98 21.57 -21.15 15.18
CA GLU A 98 22.82 -20.62 15.71
C GLU A 98 22.59 -19.21 16.24
N PHE A 99 23.31 -18.88 17.32
CA PHE A 99 23.48 -17.51 17.78
C PHE A 99 24.96 -17.17 17.68
N VAL A 100 25.28 -16.06 17.02
CA VAL A 100 26.66 -15.57 16.86
C VAL A 100 26.81 -14.28 17.65
N GLY A 101 27.79 -14.26 18.56
CA GLY A 101 28.09 -13.12 19.43
C GLY A 101 27.89 -13.44 20.91
N ASP A 102 27.96 -12.40 21.73
CA ASP A 102 27.83 -12.53 23.18
C ASP A 102 26.36 -12.76 23.56
N ILE A 103 26.11 -13.86 24.27
CA ILE A 103 24.81 -14.19 24.83
C ILE A 103 24.93 -14.11 26.34
N CYS A 104 24.27 -13.13 26.95
CA CYS A 104 24.18 -13.05 28.40
C CYS A 104 22.85 -13.63 28.86
N GLY A 105 22.90 -14.81 29.46
CA GLY A 105 21.77 -15.37 30.21
C GLY A 105 21.88 -14.93 31.67
N SER A 106 20.83 -14.31 32.20
CA SER A 106 20.64 -14.19 33.64
C SER A 106 19.94 -15.46 34.12
N LYS A 107 20.49 -16.16 35.12
CA LYS A 107 19.70 -17.14 35.87
C LYS A 107 18.60 -16.36 36.59
N VAL A 108 17.36 -16.59 36.18
CA VAL A 108 16.17 -16.20 36.96
C VAL A 108 16.01 -17.20 38.10
#